data_AF-Q4SVJ1-F1
#
_entry.id   AF-Q4SVJ1-F1
#
_cell.length_a   1.000
_cell.length_b   1.000
_cell.length_c   1.000
_cell.angle_alpha   90.00
_cell.angle_beta   90.00
_cell.angle_gamma   90.00
#
_symmetry.space_group_name_H-M   'P 1'
#
loop_
_entity.id
_entity.type
_entity.pdbx_description
1 polymer ?
#
loop_
_entity_poly.entity_id
_entity_poly.type
_entity_poly.pdbx_seq_one_letter_code
_entity_poly.pdbx_strand_id
1 'polypeptide(L)'
;MALSRGASLWRTCSQLVQKQCFPLPVSRRAQSSVSGGSIPQTSLTMWSDQVIPIPEEEQRLRHAEVVNTVNQKIHQRDFGRLFAVVHFAGHQWKVTDEDLIMIENHIAAECGQQIRMEKVLLVGAEEFTLIGRPLL
;
A
#
# COMPACT_ATOMS: atom_id res chain seq x y z
N MET A 1 -18.67 42.16 -33.04
CA MET A 1 -18.78 40.98 -32.15
C MET A 1 -17.97 41.24 -30.89
N ALA A 2 -18.54 40.84 -29.77
CA ALA A 2 -17.96 40.63 -28.43
C ALA A 2 -17.27 41.83 -27.73
N LEU A 3 -17.96 42.28 -26.68
CA LEU A 3 -17.59 43.24 -25.66
C LEU A 3 -16.55 42.65 -24.69
N SER A 4 -15.62 43.48 -24.21
CA SER A 4 -14.98 43.25 -22.91
C SER A 4 -14.58 44.59 -22.26
N ARG A 5 -15.49 45.10 -21.42
CA ARG A 5 -15.21 46.05 -20.34
C ARG A 5 -14.81 45.20 -19.12
N GLY A 6 -13.78 45.49 -18.34
CA GLY A 6 -13.41 46.78 -17.78
C GLY A 6 -13.43 46.59 -16.26
N ALA A 7 -12.23 46.57 -15.67
CA ALA A 7 -11.99 46.24 -14.28
C ALA A 7 -12.43 47.35 -13.31
N SER A 8 -12.44 46.95 -12.04
CA SER A 8 -12.03 47.72 -10.86
C SER A 8 -13.09 48.36 -9.96
N LEU A 9 -12.90 48.03 -8.67
CA LEU A 9 -12.94 48.90 -7.48
C LEU A 9 -14.25 49.60 -7.14
N TRP A 10 -14.84 49.17 -6.01
CA TRP A 10 -15.66 50.05 -5.17
C TRP A 10 -15.05 50.15 -3.79
N ARG A 11 -14.89 51.41 -3.39
CA ARG A 11 -14.30 51.91 -2.15
C ARG A 11 -15.32 51.89 -1.00
N THR A 12 -14.73 51.79 0.20
CA THR A 12 -15.05 52.49 1.45
C THR A 12 -16.41 52.33 2.12
N CYS A 13 -16.34 51.69 3.29
CA CYS A 13 -16.54 52.29 4.61
C CYS A 13 -17.85 53.07 4.86
N SER A 14 -18.65 52.57 5.80
CA SER A 14 -19.16 53.41 6.90
C SER A 14 -19.76 52.54 7.99
N GLN A 15 -19.20 52.68 9.18
CA GLN A 15 -19.80 52.24 10.43
C GLN A 15 -20.99 53.14 10.74
N LEU A 16 -22.11 52.56 11.17
CA LEU A 16 -23.00 53.27 12.07
C LEU A 16 -23.78 52.31 12.98
N VAL A 17 -23.96 52.83 14.18
CA VAL A 17 -24.18 52.17 15.46
C VAL A 17 -25.68 52.19 15.82
N GLN A 18 -26.07 51.18 16.60
CA GLN A 18 -27.24 51.08 17.51
C GLN A 18 -28.66 51.20 16.95
N LYS A 19 -29.46 50.14 17.22
CA LYS A 19 -30.62 50.23 18.13
C LYS A 19 -31.12 48.84 18.56
N GLN A 20 -31.58 48.76 19.80
CA GLN A 20 -31.90 47.55 20.56
C GLN A 20 -33.31 46.99 20.29
N CYS A 21 -33.40 45.66 20.46
CA CYS A 21 -34.48 44.75 20.90
C CYS A 21 -35.97 45.10 20.75
N PHE A 22 -36.73 44.16 20.17
CA PHE A 22 -37.91 43.53 20.82
C PHE A 22 -38.05 42.04 20.36
N PRO A 23 -38.66 41.15 21.16
CA PRO A 23 -38.36 39.72 21.20
C PRO A 23 -39.38 38.85 20.44
N LEU A 24 -38.96 37.73 19.87
CA LEU A 24 -39.83 36.62 19.43
C LEU A 24 -39.05 35.28 19.46
N PRO A 25 -39.75 34.14 19.51
CA PRO A 25 -39.64 33.11 20.55
C PRO A 25 -38.42 32.21 20.43
N VAL A 26 -38.14 31.54 21.55
CA VAL A 26 -37.26 30.37 21.69
C VAL A 26 -37.47 29.42 20.52
N SER A 27 -36.59 29.50 19.52
CA SER A 27 -36.37 28.38 18.62
C SER A 27 -35.49 27.41 19.40
N ARG A 28 -36.11 26.31 19.86
CA ARG A 28 -35.40 25.18 20.43
C ARG A 28 -34.23 24.86 19.50
N ARG A 29 -33.01 25.06 19.99
CA ARG A 29 -31.82 24.49 19.38
C ARG A 29 -32.12 23.00 19.23
N ALA A 30 -32.39 22.57 18.00
CA ALA A 30 -32.33 21.16 17.66
C ALA A 30 -30.89 20.77 17.97
N GLN A 31 -30.69 20.13 19.11
CA GLN A 31 -29.43 19.52 19.43
C GLN A 31 -29.29 18.39 18.42
N SER A 32 -28.60 18.65 17.32
CA SER A 32 -28.10 17.58 16.47
C SER A 32 -27.13 16.81 17.35
N SER A 33 -27.56 15.64 17.80
CA SER A 33 -26.67 14.62 18.30
C SER A 33 -25.73 14.25 17.16
N VAL A 34 -24.59 14.95 17.09
CA VAL A 34 -23.46 14.53 16.26
C VAL A 34 -22.85 13.32 16.97
N SER A 35 -23.52 12.19 16.81
CA SER A 35 -22.88 10.88 16.91
C SER A 35 -21.85 10.84 15.79
N GLY A 36 -20.59 10.59 16.12
CA GLY A 36 -19.44 10.85 15.25
C GLY A 36 -19.56 10.34 13.80
N GLY A 37 -19.10 11.18 12.87
CA GLY A 37 -18.37 10.75 11.67
C GLY A 37 -19.12 9.98 10.58
N SER A 38 -20.32 10.37 10.17
CA SER A 38 -20.87 9.87 8.90
C SER A 38 -20.34 10.72 7.73
N ILE A 39 -19.39 10.15 6.97
CA ILE A 39 -18.95 10.74 5.70
C ILE A 39 -20.10 10.58 4.69
N PRO A 40 -20.51 11.65 3.96
CA PRO A 40 -21.56 11.54 2.97
C PRO A 40 -21.16 10.54 1.88
N GLN A 41 -22.05 9.59 1.58
CA GLN A 41 -21.82 8.66 0.49
C GLN A 41 -21.87 9.43 -0.85
N THR A 42 -20.70 9.54 -1.48
CA THR A 42 -20.50 10.14 -2.81
C THR A 42 -19.82 9.12 -3.71
N SER A 43 -19.68 9.45 -5.00
CA SER A 43 -18.91 8.65 -5.96
C SER A 43 -17.45 8.42 -5.53
N LEU A 44 -16.91 9.25 -4.63
CA LEU A 44 -15.54 9.16 -4.11
C LEU A 44 -15.41 8.32 -2.83
N THR A 45 -16.53 7.85 -2.25
CA THR A 45 -16.54 7.06 -1.00
C THR A 45 -17.06 5.64 -1.21
N MET A 46 -17.31 5.23 -2.46
CA MET A 46 -17.77 3.89 -2.79
C MET A 46 -16.59 3.01 -3.20
N TRP A 47 -15.96 2.39 -2.22
CA TRP A 47 -15.30 1.11 -2.43
C TRP A 47 -16.12 0.05 -1.71
N SER A 48 -16.41 -1.05 -2.40
CA SER A 48 -17.13 -2.16 -1.79
C SER A 48 -16.18 -2.87 -0.84
N ASP A 49 -16.32 -2.57 0.45
CA ASP A 49 -15.61 -3.27 1.52
C ASP A 49 -16.34 -4.61 1.79
N GLN A 50 -16.25 -5.53 0.83
CA GLN A 50 -16.72 -6.90 1.02
C GLN A 50 -15.55 -7.74 1.52
N VAL A 51 -15.28 -7.65 2.81
CA VAL A 51 -14.45 -8.64 3.50
C VAL A 51 -15.40 -9.65 4.13
N ILE A 52 -15.56 -10.82 3.50
CA ILE A 52 -16.21 -11.96 4.15
C ILE A 52 -15.17 -12.52 5.14
N PRO A 53 -15.37 -12.44 6.46
CA PRO A 53 -14.43 -12.99 7.41
C PRO A 53 -14.46 -14.52 7.29
N ILE A 54 -13.40 -15.09 6.71
CA ILE A 54 -13.20 -16.54 6.73
C ILE A 54 -12.82 -16.92 8.17
N PRO A 55 -13.45 -17.93 8.78
CA PRO A 55 -13.03 -18.42 10.09
C PRO A 55 -11.54 -18.76 10.11
N GLU A 56 -10.83 -18.41 11.18
CA GLU A 56 -9.37 -18.63 11.27
C GLU A 56 -8.97 -20.09 11.04
N GLU A 57 -9.78 -21.03 11.53
CA GLU A 57 -9.53 -22.46 11.36
C GLU A 57 -9.55 -22.87 9.88
N GLU A 58 -10.55 -22.43 9.14
CA GLU A 58 -10.67 -22.70 7.71
C GLU A 58 -9.51 -22.06 6.93
N GLN A 59 -9.10 -20.85 7.30
CA GLN A 59 -7.95 -20.19 6.71
C GLN A 59 -6.65 -20.97 6.96
N ARG A 60 -6.44 -21.48 8.18
CA ARG A 60 -5.26 -22.30 8.53
C ARG A 60 -5.21 -23.60 7.73
N LEU A 61 -6.35 -24.27 7.56
CA LEU A 61 -6.45 -25.50 6.78
C LEU A 61 -6.09 -25.25 5.30
N ARG A 62 -6.69 -24.22 4.69
CA ARG A 62 -6.39 -23.83 3.31
C ARG A 62 -4.92 -23.46 3.12
N HIS A 63 -4.34 -22.69 4.04
CA HIS A 63 -2.91 -22.36 3.98
C HIS A 63 -2.01 -23.61 4.11
N ALA A 64 -2.33 -24.52 5.03
CA ALA A 64 -1.56 -25.74 5.23
C ALA A 64 -1.59 -26.65 3.99
N GLU A 65 -2.74 -26.76 3.31
CA GLU A 65 -2.89 -27.51 2.06
C GLU A 65 -2.01 -26.93 0.93
N VAL A 66 -2.02 -25.61 0.75
CA VAL A 66 -1.19 -24.94 -0.26
C VAL A 66 0.30 -25.15 0.05
N VAL A 67 0.71 -24.97 1.32
CA VAL A 67 2.11 -25.19 1.74
C VAL A 67 2.54 -26.64 1.49
N ASN A 68 1.70 -27.62 1.81
CA ASN A 68 2.00 -29.02 1.54
C ASN A 68 2.16 -29.31 0.05
N THR A 69 1.30 -28.73 -0.79
CA THR A 69 1.37 -28.86 -2.25
C THR A 69 2.68 -28.30 -2.80
N VAL A 70 3.07 -27.09 -2.36
CA VAL A 70 4.33 -26.46 -2.75
C VAL A 70 5.53 -27.30 -2.28
N ASN A 71 5.51 -27.79 -1.04
CA ASN A 71 6.56 -28.66 -0.52
C ASN A 71 6.70 -29.95 -1.34
N GLN A 72 5.59 -30.58 -1.77
CA GLN A 72 5.64 -31.75 -2.64
C GLN A 72 6.31 -31.45 -3.98
N LYS A 73 5.96 -30.33 -4.64
CA LYS A 73 6.62 -29.90 -5.88
C LYS A 73 8.12 -29.67 -5.69
N ILE A 74 8.52 -29.04 -4.58
CA ILE A 74 9.92 -28.84 -4.23
C ILE A 74 10.65 -30.18 -4.05
N HIS A 75 10.05 -31.13 -3.32
CA HIS A 75 10.65 -32.46 -3.10
C HIS A 75 10.78 -33.27 -4.39
N GLN A 76 9.80 -33.18 -5.29
CA GLN A 76 9.82 -33.84 -6.59
C GLN A 76 10.77 -33.17 -7.59
N ARG A 77 11.33 -31.99 -7.23
CA ARG A 77 12.08 -31.11 -8.15
C ARG A 77 11.28 -30.75 -9.40
N ASP A 78 9.96 -30.66 -9.24
CA ASP A 78 9.03 -30.25 -10.28
C ASP A 78 8.94 -28.72 -10.30
N PHE A 79 10.05 -28.11 -10.67
CA PHE A 79 10.16 -26.67 -10.87
C PHE A 79 11.17 -26.38 -11.96
N GLY A 80 10.84 -25.44 -12.85
CA GLY A 80 11.74 -24.97 -13.89
C GLY A 80 12.86 -24.07 -13.35
N ARG A 81 13.33 -23.14 -14.20
CA ARG A 81 14.36 -22.16 -13.82
C ARG A 81 13.84 -21.27 -12.69
N LEU A 82 14.60 -21.18 -11.60
CA LEU A 82 14.30 -20.31 -10.47
C LEU A 82 14.91 -18.92 -10.65
N PHE A 83 14.28 -17.92 -10.02
CA PHE A 83 14.89 -16.61 -9.79
C PHE A 83 14.87 -16.28 -8.30
N ALA A 84 15.80 -15.46 -7.84
CA ALA A 84 15.86 -15.01 -6.47
C ALA A 84 16.01 -13.49 -6.40
N VAL A 85 15.52 -12.91 -5.30
CA VAL A 85 15.84 -11.52 -4.93
C VAL A 85 16.80 -11.57 -3.76
N VAL A 86 18.04 -11.14 -4.00
CA VAL A 86 19.12 -11.14 -3.03
C VAL A 86 19.47 -9.72 -2.61
N HIS A 87 19.72 -9.51 -1.32
CA HIS A 87 20.22 -8.24 -0.82
C HIS A 87 21.73 -8.33 -0.60
N PHE A 88 22.48 -7.68 -1.48
CA PHE A 88 23.94 -7.70 -1.47
C PHE A 88 24.52 -6.30 -1.69
N ALA A 89 25.56 -5.95 -0.93
CA ALA A 89 26.22 -4.64 -1.00
C ALA A 89 25.27 -3.42 -0.91
N GLY A 90 24.17 -3.52 -0.14
CA GLY A 90 23.20 -2.43 0.02
C GLY A 90 22.17 -2.30 -1.10
N HIS A 91 22.21 -3.19 -2.10
CA HIS A 91 21.28 -3.23 -3.21
C HIS A 91 20.50 -4.55 -3.22
N GLN A 92 19.31 -4.52 -3.81
CA GLN A 92 18.52 -5.71 -4.08
C GLN A 92 18.65 -6.09 -5.55
N TRP A 93 19.02 -7.33 -5.81
CA TRP A 93 19.24 -7.84 -7.15
C TRP A 93 18.25 -8.95 -7.43
N LYS A 94 17.53 -8.86 -8.55
CA LYS A 94 16.85 -10.01 -9.14
C LYS A 94 17.89 -10.80 -9.92
N VAL A 95 18.15 -12.03 -9.50
CA VAL A 95 19.15 -12.90 -10.11
C VAL A 95 18.51 -14.22 -10.53
N THR A 96 18.98 -14.77 -11.63
CA THR A 96 18.73 -16.13 -12.09
C THR A 96 20.05 -16.87 -12.24
N ASP A 97 19.98 -18.18 -12.48
CA ASP A 97 21.19 -18.98 -12.74
C ASP A 97 21.94 -18.46 -13.97
N GLU A 98 23.27 -18.46 -13.94
CA GLU A 98 24.17 -17.93 -14.99
C GLU A 98 24.09 -16.41 -15.25
N ASP A 99 23.51 -15.61 -14.34
CA ASP A 99 23.52 -14.16 -14.47
C ASP A 99 24.84 -13.53 -13.97
N LEU A 100 25.21 -12.40 -14.59
CA LEU A 100 26.31 -11.56 -14.13
C LEU A 100 25.77 -10.28 -13.49
N ILE A 101 26.22 -9.99 -12.27
CA ILE A 101 25.91 -8.74 -11.55
C ILE A 101 27.18 -7.92 -11.35
N MET A 102 27.06 -6.60 -11.49
CA MET A 102 28.16 -5.67 -11.25
C MET A 102 27.97 -5.02 -9.88
N ILE A 103 29.01 -5.07 -9.05
CA ILE A 103 29.01 -4.51 -7.70
C ILE A 103 30.14 -3.49 -7.63
N GLU A 104 29.81 -2.27 -7.23
CA GLU A 104 30.78 -1.16 -7.15
C GLU A 104 31.68 -1.28 -5.91
N ASN A 105 31.22 -1.96 -4.86
CA ASN A 105 31.93 -2.14 -3.61
C ASN A 105 32.99 -3.25 -3.69
N HIS A 106 34.06 -3.10 -2.90
CA HIS A 106 35.06 -4.15 -2.72
C HIS A 106 34.46 -5.38 -2.02
N ILE A 107 34.68 -6.57 -2.60
CA ILE A 107 34.29 -7.86 -2.03
C ILE A 107 35.57 -8.54 -1.52
N ALA A 108 35.56 -8.98 -0.26
CA ALA A 108 36.67 -9.71 0.35
C ALA A 108 36.70 -11.18 -0.12
N ALA A 109 36.94 -11.39 -1.41
CA ALA A 109 37.05 -12.70 -2.04
C ALA A 109 38.04 -12.67 -3.21
N GLU A 110 38.71 -13.79 -3.45
CA GLU A 110 39.65 -13.93 -4.58
C GLU A 110 38.90 -14.27 -5.88
N CYS A 111 39.53 -13.98 -7.02
CA CYS A 111 38.96 -14.34 -8.32
C CYS A 111 38.80 -15.86 -8.44
N GLY A 112 37.60 -16.32 -8.81
CA GLY A 112 37.26 -17.75 -8.89
C GLY A 112 36.76 -18.34 -7.57
N GLN A 113 36.75 -17.58 -6.47
CA GLN A 113 36.16 -18.03 -5.21
C GLN A 113 34.64 -18.10 -5.30
N GLN A 114 34.07 -19.19 -4.79
CA GLN A 114 32.62 -19.34 -4.64
C GLN A 114 32.15 -18.69 -3.33
N ILE A 115 31.17 -17.80 -3.43
CA ILE A 115 30.58 -17.11 -2.28
C ILE A 115 29.11 -17.47 -2.19
N ARG A 116 28.64 -17.84 -0.99
CA ARG A 116 27.22 -18.06 -0.72
C ARG A 116 26.57 -16.76 -0.24
N MET A 117 25.53 -16.31 -0.93
CA MET A 117 24.72 -15.19 -0.47
C MET A 117 23.72 -15.65 0.60
N GLU A 118 23.77 -15.03 1.77
CA GLU A 118 22.88 -15.38 2.89
C GLU A 118 21.55 -14.63 2.85
N LYS A 119 21.56 -13.37 2.39
CA LYS A 119 20.41 -12.48 2.44
C LYS A 119 19.53 -12.68 1.22
N VAL A 120 18.70 -13.71 1.25
CA VAL A 120 17.67 -13.97 0.22
C VAL A 120 16.31 -13.53 0.75
N LEU A 121 15.65 -12.63 0.00
CA LEU A 121 14.36 -12.06 0.39
C LEU A 121 13.20 -12.87 -0.20
N LEU A 122 13.40 -13.37 -1.42
CA LEU A 122 12.37 -14.06 -2.19
C LEU A 122 13.02 -15.05 -3.14
N VAL A 123 12.39 -16.21 -3.34
CA VAL A 123 12.71 -17.16 -4.41
C VAL A 123 11.43 -17.46 -5.19
N GLY A 124 11.46 -17.26 -6.50
CA GLY A 124 10.34 -17.52 -7.39
C GLY A 124 10.63 -18.65 -8.36
N ALA A 125 9.63 -19.52 -8.54
CA ALA A 125 9.52 -20.50 -9.59
C ALA A 125 8.44 -20.06 -10.59
N GLU A 126 8.18 -20.89 -11.60
CA GLU A 126 7.08 -20.66 -12.55
C GLU A 126 5.70 -20.71 -11.86
N GLU A 127 5.50 -21.66 -10.95
CA GLU A 127 4.18 -21.94 -10.36
C GLU A 127 4.03 -21.53 -8.89
N PHE A 128 5.12 -21.16 -8.22
CA PHE A 128 5.08 -20.76 -6.82
C PHE A 128 6.16 -19.73 -6.49
N THR A 129 5.99 -19.02 -5.38
CA THR A 129 6.98 -18.06 -4.87
C THR A 129 7.05 -18.15 -3.36
N LEU A 130 8.28 -18.17 -2.84
CA LEU A 130 8.60 -18.14 -1.42
C LEU A 130 9.04 -16.74 -1.05
N ILE A 131 8.37 -16.12 -0.08
CA ILE A 131 8.64 -14.73 0.34
C ILE A 131 9.04 -14.74 1.82
N GLY A 132 10.20 -14.19 2.11
CA GLY A 132 10.75 -14.05 3.46
C GLY A 132 10.04 -12.98 4.29
N ARG A 133 10.20 -13.07 5.62
CA ARG A 133 9.71 -12.06 6.58
C ARG A 133 10.81 -11.68 7.58
N PRO A 134 11.79 -10.83 7.21
CA PRO A 134 12.03 -10.28 5.85
C PRO A 134 12.93 -11.17 4.97
N LEU A 135 13.64 -12.12 5.57
CA LEU A 135 14.51 -13.06 4.87
C LEU A 135 13.88 -14.46 4.91
N LEU A 136 14.32 -15.33 4.00
CA LEU A 136 13.98 -16.77 3.96
C LEU A 136 14.83 -17.58 4.94
#